data_AF-A0A1F6QG53-F1
#
_entry.id   AF-A0A1F6QG53-F1
#
_cell.length_a   1.000
_cell.length_b   1.000
_cell.length_c   1.000
_cell.angle_alpha   90.00
_cell.angle_beta   90.00
_cell.angle_gamma   90.00
#
_symmetry.space_group_name_H-M   'P 1'
#
loop_
_entity.id
_entity.type
_entity.pdbx_description
1 polymer ?
#
loop_
_entity_poly.entity_id
_entity_poly.type
_entity_poly.pdbx_seq_one_letter_code
_entity_poly.pdbx_strand_id
1 'polypeptide(L)'
;MFNLLSNHSLDIVFYLYFITAVLLVNFEIVSSTWKNWFIFNIKLGVVGYIFAHILIITILLVGLINVYEISFVGIVISILLIFMCISEYIINIKKFPKKSSDINTNILRYLLISLFIISIMLMTAIGYIIINYITYGEI
;
A
#
# COMPACT_ATOMS: atom_id res chain seq x y z
N MET A 1 -1.54 -24.72 -23.43
CA MET A 1 -1.70 -24.90 -21.98
C MET A 1 -0.49 -24.28 -21.31
N PHE A 2 -0.51 -22.97 -21.13
CA PHE A 2 0.59 -22.19 -20.59
C PHE A 2 0.23 -21.91 -19.13
N ASN A 3 0.90 -22.59 -18.20
CA ASN A 3 0.80 -22.30 -16.78
C ASN A 3 1.55 -20.97 -16.52
N LEU A 4 0.92 -19.85 -16.93
CA LEU A 4 1.56 -18.53 -17.03
C LEU A 4 1.79 -17.87 -15.67
N LEU A 5 1.06 -18.30 -14.64
CA LEU A 5 1.30 -17.91 -13.25
C LEU A 5 2.03 -19.05 -12.53
N SER A 6 3.35 -19.12 -12.74
CA SER A 6 4.18 -19.98 -11.90
C SER A 6 4.06 -19.55 -10.43
N ASN A 7 4.25 -20.48 -9.47
CA ASN A 7 4.27 -20.13 -8.04
C ASN A 7 5.19 -18.94 -7.73
N HIS A 8 6.32 -18.83 -8.45
CA HIS A 8 7.25 -17.71 -8.33
C HIS A 8 6.63 -16.33 -8.67
N SER A 9 5.72 -16.23 -9.63
CA SER A 9 5.07 -14.94 -9.94
C SER A 9 4.08 -14.53 -8.86
N LEU A 10 3.43 -15.49 -8.21
CA LEU A 10 2.53 -15.22 -7.08
C LEU A 10 3.32 -14.83 -5.83
N ASP A 11 4.46 -15.48 -5.59
CA ASP A 11 5.38 -15.08 -4.52
C ASP A 11 5.81 -13.61 -4.70
N ILE A 12 6.16 -13.20 -5.93
CA ILE A 12 6.53 -11.81 -6.23
C ILE A 12 5.38 -10.85 -5.89
N VAL A 13 4.15 -11.16 -6.32
CA VAL A 13 2.98 -10.31 -6.05
C VAL A 13 2.70 -10.22 -4.55
N PHE A 14 2.80 -11.34 -3.83
CA PHE A 14 2.65 -11.41 -2.39
C PHE A 14 3.66 -10.50 -1.68
N TYR A 15 4.95 -10.60 -2.02
CA TYR A 15 5.98 -9.76 -1.40
C TYR A 15 5.85 -8.29 -1.80
N LEU A 16 5.50 -7.98 -3.05
CA LEU A 16 5.22 -6.61 -3.47
C LEU A 16 4.05 -6.02 -2.68
N TYR A 17 2.97 -6.78 -2.50
CA TYR A 17 1.84 -6.38 -1.67
C TYR A 17 2.28 -6.12 -0.23
N PHE A 18 2.99 -7.07 0.38
CA PHE A 18 3.46 -6.97 1.76
C PHE A 18 4.32 -5.73 1.97
N ILE A 19 5.33 -5.52 1.11
CA ILE A 19 6.22 -4.35 1.20
C ILE A 19 5.42 -3.06 1.00
N THR A 20 4.46 -3.04 0.06
CA THR A 20 3.59 -1.88 -0.16
C THR A 20 2.79 -1.52 1.09
N ALA A 21 2.15 -2.52 1.71
CA ALA A 21 1.36 -2.35 2.94
C ALA A 21 2.23 -1.85 4.09
N VAL A 22 3.40 -2.45 4.30
CA VAL A 22 4.35 -2.05 5.35
C VAL A 22 4.83 -0.61 5.13
N LEU A 23 5.19 -0.24 3.90
CA LEU A 23 5.62 1.12 3.58
C LEU A 23 4.49 2.14 3.80
N LEU A 24 3.25 1.82 3.40
CA LEU A 24 2.11 2.71 3.58
C LEU A 24 1.86 2.99 5.06
N VAL A 25 1.75 1.92 5.86
CA VAL A 25 1.49 2.03 7.30
C VAL A 25 2.64 2.77 8.01
N ASN A 26 3.89 2.45 7.68
CA ASN A 26 5.03 3.17 8.26
C ASN A 26 5.06 4.64 7.85
N PHE A 27 4.73 4.96 6.59
CA PHE A 27 4.62 6.33 6.14
C PHE A 27 3.51 7.07 6.88
N GLU A 28 2.32 6.47 7.04
CA GLU A 28 1.22 7.08 7.80
C GLU A 28 1.62 7.31 9.26
N ILE A 29 2.22 6.32 9.94
CA ILE A 29 2.65 6.48 11.34
C ILE A 29 3.68 7.60 11.47
N VAL A 30 4.71 7.61 10.61
CA VAL A 30 5.81 8.59 10.69
C VAL A 30 5.37 9.98 10.21
N SER A 31 4.42 10.09 9.29
CA SER A 31 3.85 11.39 8.87
C SER A 31 2.81 11.92 9.86
N SER A 32 2.10 11.04 10.56
CA SER A 32 1.06 11.39 11.53
C SER A 32 1.55 11.90 12.88
N THR A 33 2.87 11.84 13.15
CA THR A 33 3.48 12.54 14.31
C THR A 33 3.14 14.04 14.31
N TRP A 34 2.58 14.57 13.22
CA TRP A 34 1.97 15.88 13.06
C TRP A 34 0.47 15.98 13.46
N LYS A 35 0.07 15.47 14.63
CA LYS A 35 -1.27 15.69 15.22
C LYS A 35 -2.46 15.48 14.25
N ASN A 36 -2.38 14.53 13.30
CA ASN A 36 -3.47 14.32 12.33
C ASN A 36 -4.81 13.94 13.01
N TRP A 37 -4.78 13.39 14.22
CA TRP A 37 -5.98 13.15 15.03
C TRP A 37 -6.76 14.43 15.41
N PHE A 38 -6.11 15.60 15.44
CA PHE A 38 -6.78 16.89 15.62
C PHE A 38 -7.56 17.30 14.37
N ILE A 39 -7.06 16.96 13.18
CA ILE A 39 -7.68 17.33 11.89
C ILE A 39 -8.95 16.51 11.65
N PHE A 40 -8.96 15.23 12.05
CA PHE A 40 -10.14 14.36 11.90
C PHE A 40 -11.17 14.51 13.04
N ASN A 41 -10.94 15.41 14.00
CA ASN A 41 -11.84 15.69 15.12
C ASN A 41 -12.37 14.41 15.80
N ILE A 42 -11.53 13.38 15.86
CA ILE A 42 -11.91 12.05 16.34
C ILE A 42 -12.17 12.17 17.84
N LYS A 43 -13.42 11.94 18.27
CA LYS A 43 -13.84 12.07 19.68
C LYS A 43 -12.99 11.22 20.65
N LEU A 44 -12.41 10.12 20.17
CA LEU A 44 -11.53 9.24 20.95
C LEU A 44 -10.04 9.66 20.95
N GLY A 45 -9.67 10.75 20.27
CA GLY A 45 -8.30 11.24 20.19
C GLY A 45 -7.33 10.17 19.64
N VAL A 46 -6.20 10.01 20.33
CA VAL A 46 -5.13 9.04 19.96
C VAL A 46 -5.66 7.60 19.95
N VAL A 47 -6.59 7.25 20.85
CA VAL A 47 -7.15 5.89 20.93
C VAL A 47 -7.90 5.56 19.64
N GLY A 48 -8.74 6.47 19.13
CA GLY A 48 -9.46 6.27 17.88
C GLY A 48 -8.54 6.17 16.67
N TYR A 49 -7.44 6.94 16.66
CA TYR A 49 -6.42 6.85 15.63
C TYR A 49 -5.73 5.47 15.59
N ILE A 50 -5.36 4.93 16.76
CA ILE A 50 -4.79 3.59 16.88
C ILE A 50 -5.78 2.52 16.42
N PHE A 51 -7.05 2.62 16.82
CA PHE A 51 -8.08 1.67 16.37
C PHE A 51 -8.26 1.67 14.85
N ALA A 52 -8.22 2.85 14.22
CA ALA A 52 -8.26 2.94 12.76
C ALA A 52 -7.06 2.22 12.11
N HIS A 53 -5.85 2.36 12.68
CA HIS A 53 -4.66 1.67 12.18
C HIS A 53 -4.78 0.16 12.32
N ILE A 54 -5.24 -0.33 13.47
CA ILE A 54 -5.45 -1.76 13.70
C ILE A 54 -6.46 -2.31 12.66
N LEU A 55 -7.54 -1.58 12.41
CA LEU A 55 -8.54 -1.97 11.41
C LEU A 55 -7.93 -2.02 10.00
N ILE A 56 -7.19 -0.97 9.60
CA ILE A 56 -6.52 -0.91 8.30
C ILE A 56 -5.52 -2.06 8.15
N ILE A 57 -4.65 -2.28 9.13
CA ILE A 57 -3.67 -3.38 9.14
C ILE A 57 -4.38 -4.73 8.99
N THR A 58 -5.50 -4.93 9.68
CA THR A 58 -6.29 -6.16 9.57
C THR A 58 -6.82 -6.37 8.15
N ILE A 59 -7.37 -5.33 7.53
CA ILE A 59 -7.85 -5.38 6.13
C ILE A 59 -6.69 -5.71 5.17
N LEU A 60 -5.52 -5.11 5.38
CA LEU A 60 -4.33 -5.36 4.56
C LEU A 60 -3.81 -6.80 4.72
N LEU A 61 -3.82 -7.36 5.93
CA LEU A 61 -3.44 -8.75 6.17
C LEU A 61 -4.42 -9.74 5.53
N VAL A 62 -5.72 -9.46 5.58
CA VAL A 62 -6.73 -10.25 4.86
C VAL A 62 -6.47 -10.17 3.35
N GLY A 63 -6.22 -8.97 2.82
CA GLY A 63 -5.87 -8.78 1.42
C GLY A 63 -4.62 -9.55 1.00
N LEU A 64 -3.59 -9.58 1.85
CA LEU A 64 -2.34 -10.31 1.61
C LEU A 64 -2.58 -11.82 1.44
N ILE A 65 -3.38 -12.43 2.31
CA ILE A 65 -3.74 -13.86 2.19
C ILE A 65 -4.51 -14.09 0.88
N ASN A 66 -5.49 -13.23 0.62
CA ASN A 66 -6.39 -13.34 -0.52
C ASN A 66 -5.70 -13.09 -1.88
N VAL A 67 -4.60 -12.32 -1.91
CA VAL A 67 -3.82 -12.09 -3.14
C VAL A 67 -3.01 -13.32 -3.54
N TYR A 68 -2.55 -14.10 -2.56
CA TYR A 68 -1.83 -15.35 -2.82
C TYR A 68 -2.73 -16.40 -3.47
N GLU A 69 -4.00 -16.41 -3.08
CA GLU A 69 -5.05 -17.29 -3.65
C GLU A 69 -5.67 -16.74 -4.94
N ILE A 70 -5.19 -15.59 -5.44
CA ILE A 70 -5.73 -14.90 -6.64
C ILE A 70 -7.25 -14.65 -6.54
N SER A 71 -7.76 -14.46 -5.33
CA SER A 71 -9.20 -14.24 -5.15
C SER A 71 -9.62 -12.85 -5.62
N PHE A 72 -10.90 -12.71 -6.01
CA PHE A 72 -11.49 -11.41 -6.35
C PHE A 72 -11.31 -10.37 -5.23
N VAL A 73 -11.48 -10.79 -3.97
CA VAL A 73 -11.30 -9.93 -2.80
C VAL A 73 -9.85 -9.45 -2.70
N GLY A 74 -8.87 -10.33 -2.92
CA GLY A 74 -7.46 -10.00 -2.91
C GLY A 74 -7.09 -8.96 -3.97
N ILE A 75 -7.63 -9.11 -5.18
CA ILE A 75 -7.43 -8.15 -6.28
C ILE A 75 -8.04 -6.79 -5.92
N VAL A 76 -9.28 -6.75 -5.42
CA VAL A 76 -9.96 -5.50 -5.03
C VAL A 76 -9.18 -4.77 -3.94
N ILE A 77 -8.76 -5.48 -2.88
CA ILE A 77 -7.98 -4.87 -1.80
C ILE A 77 -6.61 -4.39 -2.32
N SER A 78 -5.97 -5.12 -3.24
CA SER A 78 -4.70 -4.70 -3.86
C SER A 78 -4.87 -3.39 -4.64
N ILE A 79 -5.94 -3.24 -5.41
CA ILE A 79 -6.23 -2.00 -6.14
C ILE A 79 -6.45 -0.84 -5.17
N LEU A 80 -7.20 -1.05 -4.09
CA LEU A 80 -7.40 -0.04 -3.06
C LEU A 80 -6.08 0.37 -2.39
N LEU A 81 -5.22 -0.60 -2.05
CA LEU A 81 -3.90 -0.35 -1.48
C LEU A 81 -3.03 0.49 -2.43
N ILE A 82 -2.97 0.12 -3.71
CA ILE A 82 -2.24 0.88 -4.75
C ILE A 82 -2.78 2.32 -4.81
N PHE A 83 -4.10 2.48 -4.83
CA PHE A 83 -4.74 3.79 -4.90
C PHE A 83 -4.41 4.67 -3.70
N MET A 84 -4.42 4.12 -2.48
CA MET A 84 -4.00 4.84 -1.27
C MET A 84 -2.53 5.27 -1.36
N CYS A 85 -1.63 4.38 -1.78
CA CYS A 85 -0.20 4.68 -1.90
C CYS A 85 0.09 5.81 -2.91
N ILE A 86 -0.54 5.74 -4.08
CA ILE A 86 -0.38 6.77 -5.13
C ILE A 86 -0.97 8.10 -4.67
N SER A 87 -2.13 8.07 -4.00
CA SER A 87 -2.76 9.27 -3.44
C SER A 87 -1.87 9.94 -2.40
N GLU A 88 -1.29 9.16 -1.47
CA GLU A 88 -0.35 9.67 -0.47
C GLU A 88 0.88 10.30 -1.12
N TYR A 89 1.45 9.67 -2.16
CA TYR A 89 2.54 10.25 -2.94
C TYR A 89 2.15 11.60 -3.55
N ILE A 90 1.04 11.67 -4.28
CA ILE A 90 0.60 12.89 -4.97
C ILE A 90 0.35 14.04 -3.98
N ILE A 91 -0.30 13.75 -2.86
CA ILE A 91 -0.66 14.74 -1.84
C ILE A 91 0.58 15.28 -1.13
N ASN A 92 1.56 14.43 -0.83
CA ASN A 92 2.66 14.79 0.06
C ASN A 92 3.97 15.13 -0.65
N ILE A 93 4.19 14.74 -1.92
CA ILE A 93 5.47 14.97 -2.61
C ILE A 93 5.85 16.45 -2.69
N LYS A 94 4.87 17.35 -2.80
CA LYS A 94 5.08 18.80 -2.85
C LYS A 94 5.37 19.42 -1.48
N LYS A 95 5.01 18.74 -0.38
CA LYS A 95 5.18 19.24 0.99
C LYS A 95 6.62 19.10 1.51
N PHE A 96 7.49 18.40 0.77
CA PHE A 96 8.88 18.14 1.15
C PHE A 96 9.85 18.95 0.29
N PRO A 97 10.09 20.25 0.58
CA PRO A 97 11.10 21.02 -0.14
C PRO A 97 12.50 20.44 0.10
N LYS A 98 13.36 20.49 -0.93
CA LYS A 98 14.74 19.93 -0.97
C LYS A 98 15.69 20.39 0.16
N LYS A 99 15.29 21.30 1.04
CA LYS A 99 16.16 22.10 1.93
C LYS A 99 15.76 22.06 3.41
N SER A 100 14.97 21.10 3.86
CA SER A 100 14.74 20.92 5.30
C SER A 100 15.98 20.29 5.94
N SER A 101 16.58 20.95 6.92
CA SER A 101 17.70 20.44 7.73
C SER A 101 17.31 19.29 8.66
N ASP A 102 16.02 18.92 8.71
CA ASP A 102 15.51 17.89 9.61
C ASP A 102 15.68 16.49 9.02
N ILE A 103 16.35 15.62 9.78
CA ILE A 103 16.58 14.20 9.47
C ILE A 103 15.25 13.49 9.16
N ASN A 104 14.20 13.81 9.92
CA ASN A 104 12.88 13.21 9.74
C ASN A 104 12.33 13.48 8.32
N THR A 105 12.49 14.69 7.80
CA THR A 105 11.96 15.07 6.50
C THR A 105 12.62 14.31 5.35
N ASN A 106 13.91 13.98 5.47
CA ASN A 106 14.58 13.13 4.50
C ASN A 106 14.07 11.67 4.56
N ILE A 107 13.88 11.13 5.77
CA ILE A 107 13.33 9.78 5.95
C ILE A 107 11.92 9.67 5.35
N LEU A 108 11.02 10.63 5.65
CA LEU A 108 9.67 10.65 5.06
C LEU A 108 9.73 10.72 3.53
N ARG A 109 10.66 11.51 2.98
CA ARG A 109 10.82 11.61 1.53
C ARG A 109 11.28 10.31 0.90
N TYR A 110 12.24 9.60 1.51
CA TYR A 110 12.66 8.29 1.03
C TYR A 110 11.52 7.27 1.15
N LEU A 111 10.82 7.23 2.27
CA LEU A 111 9.63 6.38 2.45
C LEU A 111 8.59 6.63 1.37
N LEU A 112 8.28 7.90 1.08
CA LEU A 112 7.28 8.29 0.09
C LEU A 112 7.69 7.89 -1.34
N ILE A 113 8.97 8.07 -1.70
CA ILE A 113 9.49 7.67 -3.02
C ILE A 113 9.49 6.14 -3.15
N SER A 114 9.96 5.43 -2.12
CA SER A 114 9.94 3.96 -2.09
C SER A 114 8.51 3.43 -2.18
N LEU A 115 7.57 4.02 -1.44
CA LEU A 115 6.15 3.69 -1.49
C LEU A 115 5.61 3.81 -2.92
N PHE A 116 5.91 4.91 -3.60
CA PHE A 116 5.47 5.12 -4.98
C PHE A 116 6.06 4.10 -5.96
N ILE A 117 7.37 3.87 -5.91
CA ILE A 117 8.04 2.90 -6.79
C ILE A 117 7.45 1.51 -6.61
N ILE A 118 7.35 1.04 -5.37
CA ILE A 118 6.83 -0.29 -5.08
C ILE A 118 5.34 -0.39 -5.45
N SER A 119 4.54 0.68 -5.25
CA SER A 119 3.13 0.69 -5.66
C SER A 119 2.94 0.58 -7.17
N ILE A 120 3.83 1.16 -7.99
CA ILE A 120 3.82 0.99 -9.45
C ILE A 120 4.15 -0.46 -9.82
N MET A 121 5.16 -1.05 -9.18
CA MET A 121 5.52 -2.45 -9.42
C MET A 121 4.35 -3.38 -9.09
N LEU A 122 3.69 -3.17 -7.95
CA LEU A 122 2.49 -3.92 -7.57
C LEU A 122 1.36 -3.71 -8.57
N MET A 123 1.11 -2.47 -9.02
CA MET A 123 0.10 -2.17 -10.03
C MET A 123 0.36 -2.91 -11.35
N THR A 124 1.62 -2.96 -11.81
CA THR A 124 1.97 -3.71 -13.01
C THR A 124 1.75 -5.22 -12.84
N ALA A 125 2.08 -5.77 -11.67
CA ALA A 125 1.89 -7.19 -11.39
C ALA A 125 0.42 -7.58 -11.30
N ILE A 126 -0.40 -6.78 -10.60
CA ILE A 126 -1.85 -6.99 -10.51
C ILE A 126 -2.52 -6.81 -11.88
N GLY A 127 -2.11 -5.80 -12.66
CA GLY A 127 -2.61 -5.61 -14.02
C GLY A 127 -2.33 -6.81 -14.93
N TYR A 128 -1.14 -7.40 -14.82
CA TYR A 128 -0.79 -8.63 -15.53
C TYR A 128 -1.68 -9.81 -15.12
N ILE A 129 -1.94 -10.01 -13.83
CA ILE A 129 -2.86 -11.06 -13.35
C ILE A 129 -4.27 -10.85 -13.92
N ILE A 130 -4.80 -9.62 -13.85
CA ILE A 130 -6.15 -9.30 -14.34
C ILE A 130 -6.26 -9.56 -15.85
N ILE A 131 -5.27 -9.16 -16.65
CA ILE A 131 -5.28 -9.38 -18.10
C ILE A 131 -5.29 -10.87 -18.42
N ASN A 132 -4.45 -11.67 -17.75
CA ASN A 132 -4.44 -13.11 -17.96
C ASN A 132 -5.76 -13.76 -17.54
N TYR A 133 -6.33 -13.34 -16.40
CA TYR A 133 -7.63 -13.82 -15.94
C TYR A 133 -8.73 -13.57 -16.97
N ILE A 134 -8.80 -12.35 -17.51
CA ILE A 134 -9.80 -11.97 -18.52
C ILE A 134 -9.58 -12.72 -19.84
N THR A 135 -8.32 -12.90 -20.25
CA THR A 135 -7.98 -13.44 -21.57
C THR A 135 -8.12 -14.97 -21.63
N TYR A 136 -7.74 -15.66 -20.56
CA TYR A 136 -7.63 -17.11 -20.53
C TYR A 136 -8.70 -17.78 -19.65
N GLY A 137 -9.39 -17.04 -18.79
CA GLY A 137 -10.42 -17.58 -17.89
C GLY A 137 -9.88 -18.57 -16.85
N GLU A 138 -8.56 -18.68 -16.69
CA GLU A 138 -7.90 -19.57 -15.75
C GLU A 138 -7.35 -18.79 -14.56
N ILE A 139 -7.68 -19.27 -13.36
CA ILE A 139 -6.90 -19.14 -12.12
C ILE A 139 -6.51 -20.56 -11.74
#